data_AF-X1DIR6-F1
#
_entry.id   AF-X1DIR6-F1
#
_cell.length_a   1.000
_cell.length_b   1.000
_cell.length_c   1.000
_cell.angle_alpha   90.00
_cell.angle_beta   90.00
_cell.angle_gamma   90.00
#
_symmetry.space_group_name_H-M   'P 1'
#
loop_
_entity.id
_entity.type
_entity.pdbx_description
1 polymer ?
#
loop_
_entity_poly.entity_id
_entity_poly.type
_entity_poly.pdbx_seq_one_letter_code
_entity_poly.pdbx_strand_id
1 'polypeptide(L)' 'CMTESIWRMPRRWLHQLEDACIIIERLFGKAQDVEFTVDDGELWILQSRDLVIAK' A
#
# COMPACT_ATOMS: atom_id res chain seq x y z
N CYS A 1 -13.31 -0.98 -9.03
CA CYS A 1 -12.56 -0.42 -10.17
C CYS A 1 -11.20 0.09 -9.71
N MET A 2 -10.20 -0.78 -9.52
CA MET A 2 -8.79 -0.38 -9.32
C MET A 2 -7.91 -1.60 -9.58
N THR A 3 -7.63 -1.89 -10.84
CA THR A 3 -6.60 -2.89 -11.21
C THR A 3 -5.62 -2.35 -12.25
N GLU A 4 -5.89 -1.18 -12.85
CA GLU A 4 -5.02 -0.58 -13.89
C GLU A 4 -4.00 0.45 -13.35
N SER A 5 -4.10 0.89 -12.09
CA SER A 5 -3.41 2.12 -11.63
C SER A 5 -2.01 1.89 -11.03
N ILE A 6 -1.73 0.74 -10.41
CA ILE A 6 -0.41 0.53 -9.75
C ILE A 6 0.73 0.45 -10.77
N TRP A 7 0.48 -0.16 -11.92
CA TRP A 7 1.48 -0.40 -12.96
C TRP A 7 1.95 0.88 -13.67
N ARG A 8 1.21 1.99 -13.51
CA ARG A 8 1.54 3.31 -14.06
C ARG A 8 1.99 4.31 -12.98
N MET A 9 2.11 3.87 -11.74
CA MET A 9 2.51 4.76 -10.65
C MET A 9 3.97 5.21 -10.83
N PRO A 10 4.27 6.52 -10.74
CA PRO A 10 5.64 7.02 -10.71
C PRO A 10 6.51 6.28 -9.70
N ARG A 11 7.75 5.95 -10.11
CA ARG A 11 8.70 5.14 -9.32
C ARG A 11 8.90 5.65 -7.90
N ARG A 12 8.87 6.97 -7.69
CA ARG A 12 9.02 7.57 -6.36
C ARG A 12 7.98 7.07 -5.36
N TRP A 13 6.71 7.05 -5.76
CA TRP A 13 5.62 6.63 -4.89
C TRP A 13 5.60 5.11 -4.75
N LEU A 14 6.02 4.38 -5.80
CA LEU A 14 6.12 2.91 -5.73
C LEU A 14 7.11 2.49 -4.65
N HIS A 15 8.33 3.04 -4.66
CA HIS A 15 9.32 2.72 -3.62
C HIS A 15 8.85 3.16 -2.23
N GLN A 16 8.24 4.34 -2.09
CA GLN A 16 7.69 4.80 -0.81
C GLN A 16 6.58 3.88 -0.28
N LEU A 17 5.70 3.39 -1.17
CA LEU A 17 4.65 2.45 -0.81
C LEU A 17 5.23 1.09 -0.41
N GLU A 18 6.22 0.58 -1.15
CA GLU A 18 6.92 -0.67 -0.80
C GLU A 18 7.57 -0.58 0.58
N ASP A 19 8.29 0.51 0.86
CA ASP A 19 8.90 0.75 2.17
C ASP A 19 7.85 0.83 3.29
N ALA A 20 6.73 1.53 3.05
CA ALA A 20 5.63 1.62 4.00
C ALA A 20 5.01 0.24 4.29
N CYS A 21 4.75 -0.57 3.26
CA CYS A 21 4.23 -1.92 3.40
C CYS A 21 5.18 -2.79 4.25
N ILE A 22 6.49 -2.75 4.00
CA ILE A 22 7.48 -3.50 4.79
C ILE A 22 7.45 -3.09 6.27
N ILE A 23 7.37 -1.79 6.56
CA ILE A 23 7.30 -1.28 7.93
C ILE A 23 6.02 -1.75 8.62
N ILE A 24 4.89 -1.64 7.94
CA ILE A 24 3.57 -2.03 8.44
C ILE A 24 3.52 -3.53 8.72
N GLU A 25 3.96 -4.37 7.79
CA GLU A 25 3.98 -5.83 8.00
C GLU A 25 4.91 -6.24 9.16
N ARG A 26 6.05 -5.56 9.32
CA ARG A 26 6.93 -5.77 10.48
C ARG A 26 6.30 -5.35 11.79
N LEU A 27 5.51 -4.28 11.80
CA LEU A 27 4.81 -3.79 12.98
C LEU A 27 3.74 -4.79 13.46
N PHE A 28 2.98 -5.38 12.52
CA PHE A 28 1.90 -6.32 12.84
C PHE A 28 2.31 -7.79 12.85
N GLY A 29 3.50 -8.11 12.33
CA GLY A 29 4.06 -9.47 12.28
C GLY A 29 3.35 -10.41 11.30
N LYS A 30 2.59 -9.87 10.34
CA LYS A 30 1.81 -10.63 9.34
C LYS A 30 1.49 -9.76 8.12
N ALA A 31 1.15 -10.40 7.01
CA ALA A 31 0.76 -9.72 5.78
C ALA A 31 -0.46 -8.81 6.02
N GLN A 32 -0.43 -7.64 5.40
CA GLN A 32 -1.50 -6.64 5.51
C GLN A 32 -2.06 -6.30 4.13
N ASP A 33 -3.35 -5.98 4.11
CA ASP A 33 -4.00 -5.25 3.03
C ASP A 33 -3.91 -3.75 3.34
N VAL A 34 -3.35 -2.96 2.43
CA VAL A 34 -3.03 -1.55 2.62
C VAL A 34 -3.80 -0.70 1.62
N GLU A 35 -4.64 0.20 2.15
CA GLU A 35 -5.33 1.21 1.37
C GLU A 35 -4.53 2.52 1.40
N PHE A 36 -4.28 3.07 0.21
CA PHE A 36 -3.48 4.28 0.03
C PHE A 36 -4.08 5.17 -1.05
N THR A 37 -3.66 6.43 -1.05
CA THR A 37 -3.96 7.39 -2.11
C THR A 37 -2.73 8.22 -2.45
N VAL A 38 -2.70 8.79 -3.64
CA VAL A 38 -1.80 9.88 -3.99
C VAL A 38 -2.63 11.12 -4.16
N ASP A 39 -2.40 12.11 -3.31
CA ASP A 39 -3.13 13.38 -3.32
C ASP A 39 -2.16 14.54 -3.07
N ASP A 40 -2.39 15.66 -3.76
CA ASP A 40 -1.51 16.83 -3.80
C ASP A 40 -0.01 16.49 -4.06
N GLY A 41 0.24 15.47 -4.88
CA GLY A 41 1.58 15.03 -5.23
C GLY A 41 2.29 14.15 -4.18
N GLU A 42 1.61 13.85 -3.07
CA GLU A 42 2.14 13.08 -1.94
C GLU A 42 1.42 11.73 -1.78
N LEU A 43 2.13 10.74 -1.24
CA LEU A 43 1.58 9.41 -0.95
C LEU A 43 1.06 9.36 0.49
N TRP A 44 -0.17 8.89 0.66
CA TRP A 44 -0.82 8.75 1.96
C TRP A 44 -1.29 7.32 2.19
N ILE A 45 -0.96 6.75 3.35
CA ILE A 45 -1.55 5.50 3.83
C ILE A 45 -2.81 5.83 4.61
N LEU A 46 -3.96 5.30 4.16
CA LEU A 46 -5.27 5.60 4.74
C LEU A 46 -5.67 4.53 5.77
N GLN A 47 -5.45 3.27 5.43
CA GLN A 47 -5.82 2.14 6.28
C GLN A 47 -4.87 0.96 6.06
N SER A 48 -4.64 0.19 7.12
CA SER A 48 -4.05 -1.14 7.06
C SER A 48 -4.93 -2.12 7.84
N ARG A 49 -5.08 -3.34 7.33
CA ARG A 49 -5.82 -4.42 7.97
C ARG A 49 -5.18 -5.76 7.66
N ASP A 50 -5.43 -6.76 8.49
CA ASP A 50 -5.00 -8.12 8.23
C ASP A 50 -5.50 -8.61 6.87
N LEU A 51 -4.58 -9.19 6.09
CA LEU A 51 -4.95 -9.80 4.82
C LEU A 51 -5.82 -11.04 5.07
N VAL A 52 -7.08 -10.97 4.65
CA VAL A 52 -8.01 -12.11 4.68
C VAL A 52 -8.11 -12.69 3.28
N ILE A 53 -7.53 -13.87 3.07
CA ILE A 53 -7.68 -14.63 1.83
C ILE A 53 -8.95 -15.47 1.96
N ALA A 54 -10.03 -15.05 1.28
CA ALA A 54 -11.23 -15.87 1.17
C ALA A 54 -10.89 -17.18 0.45
N LYS A 55 -11.28 -18.32 1.06
CA LYS A 55 -11.11 -19.66 0.49
C LYS A 55 -12.16 -19.96 -0.57
#